data_AF-A0A522EYF3-F1
#
_entry.id   AF-A0A522EYF3-F1
#
_cell.length_a   1.000
_cell.length_b   1.000
_cell.length_c   1.000
_cell.angle_alpha   90.00
_cell.angle_beta   90.00
_cell.angle_gamma   90.00
#
_symmetry.space_group_name_H-M   'P 1'
#
loop_
_entity.id
_entity.type
_entity.pdbx_description
1 polymer ?
#
loop_
_entity_poly.entity_id
_entity_poly.type
_entity_poly.pdbx_seq_one_letter_code
_entity_poly.pdbx_strand_id
1 'polypeptide(L)'
;MRFYNYMIMLVVLPFVTFAQHPNPILRDQKVSQPNTIVKIKSNEAKPLKKINAEGRTIDFPTQIIRMKVNVEALNLSCDQVIAAIDEKLLGHILEELFIYNTYTFCQYTDESEKAIAYEINSYFDPINDKAVEYTNNFIKEYNGSDLLGGKVQIESATGLVVSLNVTAGIKKNPDSPPFIVYRQDHNDFYFKSNYEMRIKLITDIYDNFYSNDPTIALPFYDRWFSDTSAQFAPVLKEANYVELFPDRIFIMNQGGDIFVSNL
;
A
#
# COMPACT_ATOMS: atom_id res chain seq x y z
N MET A 1 -70.72 -7.81 1.67
CA MET A 1 -69.85 -7.13 0.69
C MET A 1 -68.44 -7.15 1.25
N ARG A 2 -67.52 -7.83 0.56
CA ARG A 2 -66.18 -8.15 1.08
C ARG A 2 -65.19 -7.02 0.77
N PHE A 3 -64.40 -6.71 1.79
CA PHE A 3 -63.33 -5.73 1.81
C PHE A 3 -62.04 -6.24 1.12
N TYR A 4 -61.30 -5.27 0.57
CA TYR A 4 -59.87 -5.22 0.20
C TYR A 4 -59.28 -6.24 -0.77
N ASN A 5 -58.62 -5.70 -1.81
CA ASN A 5 -57.19 -5.98 -2.07
C ASN A 5 -56.64 -4.98 -3.09
N TYR A 6 -56.00 -3.92 -2.59
CA TYR A 6 -55.04 -3.15 -3.39
C TYR A 6 -53.74 -3.96 -3.41
N MET A 7 -53.46 -4.59 -4.54
CA MET A 7 -52.20 -5.26 -4.78
C MET A 7 -51.12 -4.17 -4.97
N ILE A 8 -50.29 -3.96 -3.96
CA ILE A 8 -49.07 -3.17 -4.07
C ILE A 8 -48.13 -3.96 -5.00
N MET A 9 -47.97 -3.49 -6.23
CA MET A 9 -46.85 -3.89 -7.08
C MET A 9 -45.57 -3.37 -6.43
N LEU A 10 -44.91 -4.23 -5.66
CA LEU A 10 -43.53 -4.03 -5.25
C LEU A 10 -42.67 -4.11 -6.51
N VAL A 11 -42.33 -2.94 -7.04
CA VAL A 11 -41.33 -2.81 -8.11
C VAL A 11 -40.01 -3.30 -7.53
N VAL A 12 -39.62 -4.51 -7.90
CA VAL A 12 -38.25 -5.02 -7.73
C VAL A 12 -37.39 -4.21 -8.69
N LEU A 13 -36.92 -3.05 -8.24
CA LEU A 13 -35.85 -2.34 -8.92
C LEU A 13 -34.58 -3.18 -8.76
N PRO A 14 -33.82 -3.42 -9.85
CA PRO A 14 -32.65 -4.25 -9.80
C PRO A 14 -31.60 -3.55 -8.95
N PHE A 15 -31.09 -4.25 -7.92
CA PHE A 15 -29.87 -3.87 -7.25
C PHE A 15 -28.72 -3.97 -8.25
N VAL A 16 -28.46 -2.88 -8.96
CA VAL A 16 -27.24 -2.73 -9.76
C VAL A 16 -26.40 -1.66 -9.09
N THR A 17 -25.70 -2.04 -8.05
CA THR A 17 -24.52 -1.31 -7.58
C THR A 17 -23.30 -1.97 -8.23
N PHE A 18 -22.65 -1.25 -9.13
CA PHE A 18 -21.38 -1.67 -9.71
C PHE A 18 -20.31 -1.53 -8.62
N ALA A 19 -19.92 -2.64 -8.00
CA ALA A 19 -18.62 -2.70 -7.33
C ALA A 19 -17.57 -2.52 -8.42
N GLN A 20 -16.90 -1.37 -8.44
CA GLN A 20 -15.76 -1.18 -9.33
C GLN A 20 -14.69 -2.21 -8.90
N HIS A 21 -14.30 -3.06 -9.86
CA HIS A 21 -13.17 -3.97 -9.74
C HIS A 21 -11.94 -3.22 -9.19
N PRO A 22 -11.06 -3.91 -8.44
CA PRO A 22 -10.01 -3.28 -7.65
C PRO A 22 -9.12 -2.44 -8.55
N ASN A 23 -9.28 -1.11 -8.52
CA ASN A 23 -8.13 -0.27 -8.76
C ASN A 23 -7.23 -0.50 -7.55
N PRO A 24 -6.01 -1.03 -7.76
CA PRO A 24 -5.11 -1.30 -6.66
C PRO A 24 -4.90 -0.03 -5.84
N ILE A 25 -4.63 -0.22 -4.55
CA ILE A 25 -4.36 0.73 -3.45
C ILE A 25 -3.16 1.67 -3.74
N LEU A 26 -2.94 2.07 -4.99
CA LEU A 26 -1.75 2.77 -5.46
C LEU A 26 -2.12 3.74 -6.57
N ARG A 27 -2.30 5.03 -6.22
CA ARG A 27 -1.82 6.14 -7.05
C ARG A 27 -1.96 7.49 -6.36
N ASP A 28 -1.14 7.75 -5.36
CA ASP A 28 -0.58 9.10 -5.24
C ASP A 28 0.60 9.19 -6.21
N GLN A 29 0.29 9.47 -7.47
CA GLN A 29 1.32 9.79 -8.44
C GLN A 29 1.89 11.15 -8.05
N LYS A 30 2.95 11.13 -7.23
CA LYS A 30 3.68 12.33 -6.83
C LYS A 30 4.01 13.12 -8.10
N VAL A 31 3.71 14.41 -8.08
CA VAL A 31 3.93 15.33 -9.20
C VAL A 31 5.34 15.13 -9.74
N SER A 32 5.45 14.81 -11.04
CA SER A 32 6.74 14.62 -11.71
C SER A 32 7.61 15.84 -11.46
N GLN A 33 8.68 15.68 -10.67
CA GLN A 33 9.63 16.76 -10.45
C GLN A 33 10.49 16.91 -11.70
N PRO A 34 10.74 18.14 -12.19
CA PRO A 34 11.68 18.37 -13.28
C PRO A 34 13.04 17.74 -12.97
N ASN A 35 13.69 17.22 -14.01
CA ASN A 35 15.08 16.72 -13.94
C ASN A 35 15.28 15.55 -12.96
N THR A 36 14.32 14.64 -12.95
CA THR A 36 14.36 13.45 -12.10
C THR A 36 13.98 12.19 -12.88
N ILE A 37 14.59 11.08 -12.52
CA ILE A 37 14.19 9.73 -12.94
C ILE A 37 13.65 9.01 -11.71
N VAL A 38 12.43 8.50 -11.83
CA VAL A 38 11.76 7.72 -10.79
C VAL A 38 11.56 6.29 -11.28
N LYS A 39 11.97 5.31 -10.47
CA LYS A 39 11.71 3.89 -10.70
C LYS A 39 10.96 3.33 -9.50
N ILE A 40 9.78 2.75 -9.77
CA ILE A 40 8.94 2.12 -8.76
C ILE A 40 8.93 0.61 -9.05
N LYS A 41 9.21 -0.21 -8.04
CA LYS A 41 9.07 -1.67 -8.09
C LYS A 41 8.21 -2.12 -6.91
N SER A 42 7.16 -2.88 -7.17
CA SER A 42 6.21 -3.31 -6.15
C SER A 42 5.50 -4.59 -6.56
N ASN A 43 5.26 -5.48 -5.62
CA ASN A 43 4.33 -6.59 -5.77
C ASN A 43 3.12 -6.48 -4.82
N GLU A 44 2.93 -5.32 -4.18
CA GLU A 44 1.89 -5.10 -3.18
C GLU A 44 0.46 -5.24 -3.70
N ALA A 45 0.23 -4.96 -4.98
CA ALA A 45 -1.09 -5.10 -5.60
C ALA A 45 -1.54 -6.56 -5.77
N LYS A 46 -0.64 -7.55 -5.57
CA LYS A 46 -0.99 -8.96 -5.68
C LYS A 46 -1.66 -9.44 -4.38
N PRO A 47 -2.84 -10.09 -4.46
CA PRO A 47 -3.45 -10.72 -3.30
C PRO A 47 -2.49 -11.71 -2.65
N LEU A 48 -2.50 -11.79 -1.31
CA LEU A 48 -1.63 -12.73 -0.59
C LEU A 48 -1.86 -14.19 -1.01
N LYS A 49 -3.07 -14.60 -1.35
CA LYS A 49 -3.34 -15.95 -1.88
C LYS A 49 -2.56 -16.27 -3.17
N LYS A 50 -2.08 -15.25 -3.91
CA LYS A 50 -1.21 -15.40 -5.09
C LYS A 50 0.28 -15.36 -4.77
N ILE A 51 0.65 -14.76 -3.63
CA ILE A 51 2.01 -14.72 -3.11
C ILE A 51 2.06 -15.80 -2.03
N ASN A 52 2.35 -17.08 -2.36
CA ASN A 52 2.31 -18.24 -1.44
C ASN A 52 2.89 -17.96 -0.01
N ALA A 53 2.14 -17.24 0.81
CA ALA A 53 2.54 -16.69 2.11
C ALA A 53 2.15 -17.65 3.24
N GLU A 54 1.60 -18.80 2.88
CA GLU A 54 1.41 -19.93 3.77
C GLU A 54 2.80 -20.46 4.16
N GLY A 55 3.14 -20.34 5.44
CA GLY A 55 4.37 -20.93 5.97
C GLY A 55 5.35 -19.97 6.64
N ARG A 56 4.96 -18.72 6.96
CA ARG A 56 5.69 -17.94 7.98
C ARG A 56 5.13 -18.26 9.36
N THR A 57 5.94 -18.87 10.20
CA THR A 57 5.60 -19.14 11.60
C THR A 57 6.34 -18.21 12.57
N ILE A 58 7.37 -17.53 12.06
CA ILE A 58 8.20 -16.61 12.83
C ILE A 58 7.67 -15.18 12.69
N ASP A 59 7.42 -14.51 13.81
CA ASP A 59 7.17 -13.06 13.85
C ASP A 59 8.46 -12.34 13.42
N PHE A 60 8.38 -11.52 12.36
CA PHE A 60 9.51 -10.79 11.81
C PHE A 60 9.12 -9.35 11.48
N PRO A 61 9.91 -8.34 11.88
CA PRO A 61 9.60 -6.94 11.64
C PRO A 61 9.73 -6.58 10.16
N THR A 62 8.94 -5.60 9.71
CA THR A 62 9.10 -5.02 8.37
C THR A 62 10.46 -4.34 8.29
N GLN A 63 11.19 -4.61 7.20
CA GLN A 63 12.47 -3.97 6.94
C GLN A 63 12.26 -2.72 6.11
N ILE A 64 12.96 -1.65 6.45
CA ILE A 64 12.89 -0.32 5.83
C ILE A 64 14.28 0.02 5.28
N ILE A 65 14.32 0.55 4.05
CA ILE A 65 15.50 1.21 3.48
C ILE A 65 15.09 2.64 3.16
N ARG A 66 15.67 3.61 3.86
CA ARG A 66 15.46 5.04 3.61
C ARG A 66 16.81 5.73 3.51
N MET A 67 17.24 6.03 2.29
CA MET A 67 18.56 6.58 2.01
C MET A 67 18.45 7.77 1.10
N LYS A 68 19.26 8.80 1.35
CA LYS A 68 19.46 9.93 0.44
C LYS A 68 20.94 10.25 0.37
N VAL A 69 21.50 10.29 -0.84
CA VAL A 69 22.95 10.37 -1.06
C VAL A 69 23.26 11.33 -2.19
N ASN A 70 24.27 12.19 -1.98
CA ASN A 70 24.82 13.03 -3.05
C ASN A 70 25.86 12.22 -3.84
N VAL A 71 25.73 12.22 -5.17
CA VAL A 71 26.59 11.46 -6.09
C VAL A 71 27.23 12.33 -7.17
N GLU A 72 27.16 13.66 -7.03
CA GLU A 72 27.69 14.62 -8.00
C GLU A 72 29.18 14.38 -8.29
N ALA A 73 29.96 14.08 -7.24
CA ALA A 73 31.39 13.78 -7.35
C ALA A 73 31.70 12.49 -8.13
N LEU A 74 30.72 11.61 -8.34
CA LEU A 74 30.92 10.35 -9.08
C LEU A 74 30.79 10.53 -10.59
N ASN A 75 30.24 11.66 -11.06
CA ASN A 75 30.08 11.99 -12.48
C ASN A 75 29.33 10.91 -13.30
N LEU A 76 28.37 10.24 -12.65
CA LEU A 76 27.52 9.20 -13.23
C LEU A 76 26.22 9.79 -13.80
N SER A 77 25.60 9.14 -14.77
CA SER A 77 24.21 9.45 -15.15
C SER A 77 23.22 8.78 -14.19
N CYS A 78 21.96 9.24 -14.20
CA CYS A 78 20.92 8.61 -13.38
C CYS A 78 20.67 7.14 -13.74
N ASP A 79 20.79 6.76 -15.01
CA ASP A 79 20.67 5.36 -15.43
C ASP A 79 21.75 4.48 -14.82
N GLN A 80 23.00 4.98 -14.78
CA GLN A 80 24.12 4.26 -14.15
C GLN A 80 23.92 4.12 -12.64
N VAL A 81 23.43 5.18 -11.99
CA VAL A 81 23.11 5.16 -10.56
C VAL A 81 22.02 4.13 -10.26
N ILE A 82 20.90 4.17 -11.01
CA ILE A 82 19.77 3.25 -10.82
C ILE A 82 20.18 1.80 -11.11
N ALA A 83 20.98 1.55 -12.15
CA ALA A 83 21.47 0.22 -12.46
C ALA A 83 22.37 -0.33 -11.35
N ALA A 84 23.27 0.50 -10.80
CA ALA A 84 24.14 0.09 -9.70
C ALA A 84 23.38 -0.15 -8.40
N ILE A 85 22.34 0.65 -8.10
CA ILE A 85 21.44 0.40 -6.95
C ILE A 85 20.70 -0.93 -7.11
N ASP A 86 20.23 -1.23 -8.33
CA ASP A 86 19.54 -2.48 -8.61
C ASP A 86 20.48 -3.67 -8.47
N GLU A 87 21.64 -3.62 -9.10
CA GLU A 87 22.64 -4.70 -9.07
C GLU A 87 23.13 -4.98 -7.65
N LYS A 88 23.43 -3.94 -6.87
CA LYS A 88 24.11 -4.09 -5.57
C LYS A 88 23.18 -4.22 -4.37
N LEU A 89 21.88 -3.92 -4.51
CA LEU A 89 20.98 -3.91 -3.37
C LEU A 89 19.57 -4.39 -3.74
N LEU A 90 18.86 -3.65 -4.60
CA LEU A 90 17.42 -3.89 -4.79
C LEU A 90 17.11 -5.15 -5.60
N GLY A 91 18.04 -5.62 -6.42
CA GLY A 91 17.95 -6.86 -7.19
C GLY A 91 17.97 -8.11 -6.30
N HIS A 92 18.34 -7.98 -5.03
CA HIS A 92 18.29 -9.06 -4.03
C HIS A 92 16.95 -9.09 -3.27
N ILE A 93 16.05 -8.13 -3.50
CA ILE A 93 14.67 -8.16 -2.99
C ILE A 93 13.80 -8.89 -4.02
N LEU A 94 13.82 -10.22 -3.92
CA LEU A 94 13.19 -11.14 -4.86
C LEU A 94 11.68 -11.28 -4.63
N GLU A 95 10.89 -11.29 -5.71
CA GLU A 95 9.43 -11.35 -5.64
C GLU A 95 8.90 -12.62 -4.98
N GLU A 96 9.62 -13.73 -5.16
CA GLU A 96 9.28 -15.03 -4.60
C GLU A 96 9.59 -15.18 -3.10
N LEU A 97 10.35 -14.25 -2.51
CA LEU A 97 10.71 -14.25 -1.10
C LEU A 97 10.04 -13.13 -0.31
N PHE A 98 9.68 -12.03 -0.97
CA PHE A 98 9.29 -10.79 -0.30
C PHE A 98 7.97 -10.24 -0.81
N ILE A 99 7.22 -9.62 0.10
CA ILE A 99 6.31 -8.54 -0.26
C ILE A 99 7.10 -7.25 -0.12
N TYR A 100 7.10 -6.39 -1.14
CA TYR A 100 7.88 -5.17 -1.11
C TYR A 100 7.23 -4.03 -1.89
N ASN A 101 7.61 -2.83 -1.51
CA ASN A 101 7.34 -1.61 -2.25
C ASN A 101 8.57 -0.72 -2.23
N THR A 102 9.09 -0.37 -3.40
CA THR A 102 10.35 0.35 -3.54
C THR A 102 10.22 1.50 -4.52
N TYR A 103 10.64 2.67 -4.06
CA TYR A 103 10.78 3.90 -4.81
C TYR A 103 12.25 4.28 -4.86
N THR A 104 12.80 4.32 -6.07
CA THR A 104 14.12 4.87 -6.35
C THR A 104 13.94 6.18 -7.11
N PHE A 105 14.60 7.21 -6.63
CA PHE A 105 14.61 8.53 -7.23
C PHE A 105 16.04 8.93 -7.52
N CYS A 106 16.30 9.49 -8.69
CA CYS A 106 17.57 10.09 -9.04
C CYS A 106 17.33 11.47 -9.65
N GLN A 107 18.04 12.46 -9.14
CA GLN A 107 18.01 13.82 -9.65
C GLN A 107 19.24 14.08 -10.51
N TYR A 108 19.10 14.82 -11.60
CA TYR A 108 20.20 15.20 -12.49
C TYR A 108 20.20 16.69 -12.84
N THR A 109 21.33 17.19 -13.34
CA THR A 109 21.43 18.57 -13.85
C THR A 109 20.95 18.68 -15.30
N ASP A 110 20.26 19.75 -15.66
CA ASP A 110 19.77 20.04 -17.02
C ASP A 110 20.89 20.13 -18.07
N GLU A 111 22.06 20.63 -17.68
CA GLU A 111 23.15 20.92 -18.62
C GLU A 111 23.96 19.68 -19.03
N SER A 112 24.24 18.79 -18.06
CA SER A 112 25.16 17.66 -18.26
C SER A 112 24.52 16.29 -18.14
N GLU A 113 23.23 16.23 -17.75
CA GLU A 113 22.48 15.00 -17.45
C GLU A 113 23.18 14.09 -16.42
N LYS A 114 24.07 14.66 -15.61
CA LYS A 114 24.76 13.96 -14.52
C LYS A 114 23.92 13.93 -13.26
N ALA A 115 23.94 12.78 -12.59
CA ALA A 115 23.27 12.55 -11.34
C ALA A 115 23.90 13.41 -10.23
N ILE A 116 23.07 14.12 -9.49
CA ILE A 116 23.49 14.93 -8.33
C ILE A 116 23.15 14.24 -7.02
N ALA A 117 22.02 13.54 -6.98
CA ALA A 117 21.58 12.83 -5.79
C ALA A 117 20.68 11.65 -6.17
N TYR A 118 20.63 10.67 -5.29
CA TYR A 118 19.60 9.63 -5.33
C TYR A 118 18.95 9.44 -3.97
N GLU A 119 17.74 8.88 -4.00
CA GLU A 119 16.97 8.50 -2.84
C GLU A 119 16.38 7.09 -3.04
N ILE A 120 16.43 6.27 -1.99
CA ILE A 120 15.77 4.97 -1.94
C ILE A 120 14.77 5.03 -0.78
N ASN A 121 13.50 4.77 -1.06
CA ASN A 121 12.48 4.48 -0.06
C ASN A 121 11.93 3.11 -0.34
N SER A 122 12.18 2.15 0.54
CA SER A 122 11.70 0.79 0.40
C SER A 122 11.21 0.27 1.73
N TYR A 123 10.16 -0.54 1.67
CA TYR A 123 9.83 -1.46 2.74
C TYR A 123 9.59 -2.85 2.18
N PHE A 124 9.96 -3.87 2.94
CA PHE A 124 9.76 -5.25 2.54
C PHE A 124 9.58 -6.18 3.74
N ASP A 125 8.81 -7.25 3.53
CA ASP A 125 8.56 -8.31 4.50
C ASP A 125 8.84 -9.69 3.88
N PRO A 126 9.58 -10.58 4.55
CA PRO A 126 9.72 -11.96 4.13
C PRO A 126 8.40 -12.71 4.28
N ILE A 127 8.05 -13.53 3.27
CA ILE A 127 6.73 -14.17 3.17
C ILE A 127 6.63 -15.54 3.87
N ASN A 128 7.77 -16.18 4.17
CA ASN A 128 7.88 -17.49 4.82
C ASN A 128 9.19 -17.61 5.62
N ASP A 129 9.36 -18.69 6.39
CA ASP A 129 10.51 -18.84 7.29
C ASP A 129 11.86 -18.95 6.55
N LYS A 130 11.88 -19.50 5.31
CA LYS A 130 13.09 -19.50 4.48
C LYS A 130 13.47 -18.09 4.02
N ALA A 131 12.48 -17.27 3.68
CA ALA A 131 12.70 -15.87 3.36
C ALA A 131 13.19 -15.09 4.59
N VAL A 132 12.75 -15.43 5.80
CA VAL A 132 13.29 -14.86 7.05
C VAL A 132 14.79 -15.17 7.19
N GLU A 133 15.19 -16.43 6.97
CA GLU A 133 16.61 -16.80 6.99
C GLU A 133 17.42 -16.04 5.93
N TYR A 134 16.91 -15.97 4.70
CA TYR A 134 17.52 -15.19 3.63
C TYR A 134 17.66 -13.70 4.02
N THR A 135 16.62 -13.13 4.64
CA THR A 135 16.61 -11.73 5.08
C THR A 135 17.70 -11.46 6.11
N ASN A 136 17.89 -12.35 7.08
CA ASN A 136 18.95 -12.19 8.07
C ASN A 136 20.34 -12.19 7.43
N ASN A 137 20.57 -13.05 6.44
CA ASN A 137 21.84 -13.07 5.70
C ASN A 137 22.02 -11.80 4.85
N PHE A 138 20.96 -11.37 4.15
CA PHE A 138 20.94 -10.12 3.39
C PHE A 138 21.25 -8.91 4.27
N ILE A 139 20.61 -8.78 5.45
CA ILE A 139 20.91 -7.68 6.38
C ILE A 139 22.37 -7.75 6.84
N LYS A 140 22.89 -8.93 7.18
CA LYS A 140 24.27 -9.10 7.63
C LYS A 140 25.30 -8.71 6.56
N GLU A 141 25.00 -9.01 5.29
CA GLU A 141 25.90 -8.73 4.17
C GLU A 141 25.86 -7.28 3.71
N TYR A 142 24.67 -6.70 3.59
CA TYR A 142 24.49 -5.41 2.93
C TYR A 142 24.35 -4.24 3.90
N ASN A 143 23.87 -4.43 5.13
CA ASN A 143 23.70 -3.32 6.06
C ASN A 143 25.06 -2.71 6.46
N GLY A 144 25.22 -1.40 6.29
CA GLY A 144 26.48 -0.68 6.48
C GLY A 144 27.49 -0.79 5.33
N SER A 145 27.17 -1.51 4.26
CA SER A 145 27.99 -1.58 3.04
C SER A 145 27.99 -0.24 2.29
N ASP A 146 28.97 -0.02 1.42
CA ASP A 146 29.01 1.17 0.55
C ASP A 146 28.11 0.98 -0.67
N LEU A 147 27.28 1.98 -0.94
CA LEU A 147 26.48 2.10 -2.14
C LEU A 147 26.66 3.51 -2.71
N LEU A 148 27.56 3.63 -3.68
CA LEU A 148 27.82 4.90 -4.40
C LEU A 148 28.17 6.04 -3.42
N GLY A 149 29.03 5.76 -2.44
CA GLY A 149 29.46 6.73 -1.42
C GLY A 149 28.47 6.93 -0.27
N GLY A 150 27.30 6.31 -0.30
CA GLY A 150 26.38 6.21 0.83
C GLY A 150 26.54 4.91 1.61
N LYS A 151 26.15 4.91 2.88
CA LYS A 151 26.05 3.67 3.67
C LYS A 151 24.65 3.10 3.61
N VAL A 152 24.53 1.84 3.21
CA VAL A 152 23.24 1.13 3.22
C VAL A 152 22.72 1.07 4.66
N GLN A 153 21.47 1.49 4.85
CA GLN A 153 20.77 1.43 6.13
C GLN A 153 19.51 0.58 5.96
N ILE A 154 19.56 -0.63 6.49
CA ILE A 154 18.40 -1.51 6.61
C ILE A 154 17.97 -1.48 8.07
N GLU A 155 16.77 -0.96 8.31
CA GLU A 155 16.21 -0.73 9.63
C GLU A 155 15.00 -1.64 9.84
N SER A 156 14.79 -2.10 11.08
CA SER A 156 13.57 -2.83 11.43
C SER A 156 12.54 -1.88 12.04
N ALA A 157 11.35 -1.84 11.44
CA ALA A 157 10.20 -1.17 12.03
C ALA A 157 9.74 -1.94 13.28
N THR A 158 9.40 -1.22 14.35
CA THR A 158 8.86 -1.78 15.59
C THR A 158 7.37 -2.08 15.52
N GLY A 159 6.70 -1.49 14.53
CA GLY A 159 5.28 -1.66 14.29
C GLY A 159 4.83 -0.81 13.10
N LEU A 160 3.55 -0.95 12.80
CA LEU A 160 2.86 -0.23 11.74
C LEU A 160 1.54 0.28 12.28
N VAL A 161 1.31 1.59 12.18
CA VAL A 161 -0.01 2.17 12.33
C VAL A 161 -0.62 2.31 10.94
N VAL A 162 -1.83 1.80 10.77
CA VAL A 162 -2.65 2.06 9.59
C VAL A 162 -3.73 3.06 9.95
N SER A 163 -3.68 4.24 9.33
CA SER A 163 -4.77 5.20 9.32
C SER A 163 -5.69 4.84 8.16
N LEU A 164 -6.81 4.19 8.46
CA LEU A 164 -7.75 3.69 7.48
C LEU A 164 -8.89 4.69 7.29
N ASN A 165 -9.03 5.21 6.07
CA ASN A 165 -10.12 6.09 5.68
C ASN A 165 -11.03 5.39 4.68
N VAL A 166 -12.34 5.53 4.85
CA VAL A 166 -13.34 5.10 3.86
C VAL A 166 -14.22 6.27 3.46
N THR A 167 -14.43 6.43 2.16
CA THR A 167 -15.27 7.50 1.61
C THR A 167 -16.28 6.90 0.64
N ALA A 168 -17.57 7.21 0.82
CA ALA A 168 -18.65 6.70 -0.02
C ALA A 168 -19.46 7.87 -0.62
N GLY A 169 -19.87 7.73 -1.88
CA GLY A 169 -20.59 8.80 -2.58
C GLY A 169 -21.01 8.48 -4.01
N ILE A 170 -21.33 9.54 -4.77
CA ILE A 170 -21.66 9.43 -6.19
C ILE A 170 -20.59 10.04 -7.08
N LYS A 171 -20.03 9.20 -7.95
CA LYS A 171 -19.11 9.55 -9.03
C LYS A 171 -19.85 9.54 -10.36
N LYS A 172 -19.95 10.72 -10.99
CA LYS A 172 -20.62 10.88 -12.30
C LYS A 172 -19.76 10.38 -13.46
N ASN A 173 -18.45 10.68 -13.40
CA ASN A 173 -17.48 10.25 -14.39
C ASN A 173 -16.43 9.37 -13.69
N PRO A 174 -16.39 8.05 -13.96
CA PRO A 174 -15.42 7.13 -13.37
C PRO A 174 -13.97 7.56 -13.57
N ASP A 175 -13.67 8.23 -14.69
CA ASP A 175 -12.32 8.63 -15.09
C ASP A 175 -11.89 10.00 -14.53
N SER A 176 -12.82 10.73 -13.89
CA SER A 176 -12.53 12.05 -13.31
C SER A 176 -12.34 11.93 -11.80
N PRO A 177 -11.32 12.54 -11.18
CA PRO A 177 -11.11 12.47 -9.73
C PRO A 177 -12.30 12.91 -8.87
N PRO A 178 -13.03 14.01 -9.18
CA PRO A 178 -14.08 14.50 -8.30
C PRO A 178 -15.30 13.58 -8.22
N PHE A 179 -15.79 13.37 -7.01
CA PHE A 179 -17.10 12.75 -6.74
C PHE A 179 -17.80 13.45 -5.57
N ILE A 180 -19.12 13.29 -5.48
CA ILE A 180 -19.91 13.87 -4.40
C ILE A 180 -19.83 12.91 -3.21
N VAL A 181 -19.18 13.34 -2.14
CA VAL A 181 -19.04 12.56 -0.91
C VAL A 181 -20.34 12.63 -0.10
N TYR A 182 -20.85 11.47 0.30
CA TYR A 182 -21.99 11.35 1.22
C TYR A 182 -21.55 11.08 2.65
N ARG A 183 -20.54 10.23 2.81
CA ARG A 183 -19.96 9.90 4.10
C ARG A 183 -18.48 9.62 3.98
N GLN A 184 -17.76 10.00 5.02
CA GLN A 184 -16.37 9.62 5.24
C GLN A 184 -16.25 9.19 6.69
N ASP A 185 -15.58 8.07 6.93
CA ASP A 185 -15.20 7.61 8.27
C ASP A 185 -13.72 7.24 8.30
N HIS A 186 -13.17 7.23 9.51
CA HIS A 186 -11.76 7.01 9.78
C HIS A 186 -11.58 6.13 11.02
N ASN A 187 -10.57 5.27 11.00
CA ASN A 187 -10.16 4.49 12.15
C ASN A 187 -8.66 4.13 12.06
N ASP A 188 -8.04 3.95 13.23
CA ASP A 188 -6.60 3.68 13.34
C ASP A 188 -6.36 2.27 13.90
N PHE A 189 -5.40 1.55 13.31
CA PHE A 189 -5.04 0.20 13.72
C PHE A 189 -3.54 0.07 13.90
N TYR A 190 -3.14 -0.64 14.96
CA TYR A 190 -1.74 -1.04 15.13
C TYR A 190 -1.55 -2.50 14.69
N PHE A 191 -0.50 -2.74 13.92
CA PHE A 191 0.01 -4.05 13.53
C PHE A 191 1.50 -4.15 13.89
N LYS A 192 1.97 -5.36 14.16
CA LYS A 192 3.39 -5.63 14.42
C LYS A 192 4.25 -5.44 13.17
N SER A 193 3.68 -5.70 11.99
CA SER A 193 4.39 -5.55 10.71
C SER A 193 3.41 -5.36 9.54
N ASN A 194 3.93 -4.90 8.40
CA ASN A 194 3.17 -4.83 7.15
C ASN A 194 2.73 -6.21 6.66
N TYR A 195 3.51 -7.28 6.87
CA TYR A 195 3.03 -8.65 6.63
C TYR A 195 1.77 -9.00 7.43
N GLU A 196 1.73 -8.69 8.74
CA GLU A 196 0.54 -8.96 9.57
C GLU A 196 -0.67 -8.15 9.09
N MET A 197 -0.46 -6.86 8.80
CA MET A 197 -1.48 -5.99 8.23
C MET A 197 -2.04 -6.57 6.94
N ARG A 198 -1.18 -7.07 6.04
CA ARG A 198 -1.65 -7.68 4.81
C ARG A 198 -2.49 -8.93 5.05
N ILE A 199 -2.06 -9.82 5.95
CA ILE A 199 -2.82 -11.04 6.27
C ILE A 199 -4.19 -10.70 6.82
N LYS A 200 -4.29 -9.71 7.72
CA LYS A 200 -5.53 -9.36 8.39
C LYS A 200 -6.37 -8.40 7.56
N LEU A 201 -5.90 -7.18 7.34
CA LEU A 201 -6.66 -6.10 6.71
C LEU A 201 -6.77 -6.29 5.19
N ILE A 202 -5.65 -6.45 4.48
CA ILE A 202 -5.70 -6.52 3.01
C ILE A 202 -6.47 -7.76 2.53
N THR A 203 -6.28 -8.92 3.16
CA THR A 203 -7.09 -10.11 2.84
C THR A 203 -8.58 -9.85 3.07
N ASP A 204 -8.96 -9.21 4.18
CA ASP A 204 -10.36 -8.92 4.50
C ASP A 204 -10.98 -7.88 3.54
N ILE A 205 -10.19 -6.92 3.06
CA ILE A 205 -10.60 -6.01 1.97
C ILE A 205 -10.93 -6.81 0.71
N TYR A 206 -10.05 -7.72 0.28
CA TYR A 206 -10.30 -8.52 -0.92
C TYR A 206 -11.47 -9.49 -0.77
N ASP A 207 -11.58 -10.14 0.38
CA ASP A 207 -12.59 -11.17 0.61
C ASP A 207 -13.97 -10.55 0.92
N ASN A 208 -14.05 -9.33 1.48
CA ASN A 208 -15.32 -8.77 1.98
C ASN A 208 -15.68 -7.36 1.46
N PHE A 209 -14.73 -6.42 1.38
CA PHE A 209 -15.05 -5.01 1.02
C PHE A 209 -15.57 -4.85 -0.41
N TYR A 210 -15.03 -5.61 -1.37
CA TYR A 210 -15.47 -5.54 -2.77
C TYR A 210 -16.74 -6.35 -3.08
N SER A 211 -17.43 -6.87 -2.06
CA SER A 211 -18.69 -7.58 -2.23
C SER A 211 -19.88 -6.61 -2.31
N ASN A 212 -20.89 -6.96 -3.11
CA ASN A 212 -22.19 -6.31 -3.10
C ASN A 212 -23.23 -7.03 -2.23
N ASP A 213 -22.88 -8.20 -1.66
CA ASP A 213 -23.71 -8.91 -0.71
C ASP A 213 -23.62 -8.21 0.67
N PRO A 214 -24.72 -7.63 1.19
CA PRO A 214 -24.69 -6.94 2.48
C PRO A 214 -24.26 -7.85 3.63
N THR A 215 -24.52 -9.15 3.56
CA THR A 215 -24.11 -10.12 4.60
C THR A 215 -22.61 -10.38 4.61
N ILE A 216 -21.91 -9.99 3.54
CA ILE A 216 -20.45 -10.09 3.39
C ILE A 216 -19.80 -8.72 3.63
N ALA A 217 -20.30 -7.68 2.97
CA ALA A 217 -19.70 -6.35 3.00
C ALA A 217 -19.97 -5.60 4.32
N LEU A 218 -21.18 -5.64 4.88
CA LEU A 218 -21.48 -4.87 6.10
C LEU A 218 -20.65 -5.32 7.33
N PRO A 219 -20.41 -6.62 7.56
CA PRO A 219 -19.51 -7.06 8.62
C PRO A 219 -18.07 -6.54 8.49
N PHE A 220 -17.59 -6.21 7.28
CA PHE A 220 -16.29 -5.56 7.11
C PHE A 220 -16.29 -4.17 7.76
N TYR A 221 -17.35 -3.39 7.56
CA TYR A 221 -17.48 -2.06 8.19
C TYR A 221 -17.52 -2.18 9.71
N ASP A 222 -18.27 -3.14 10.28
CA ASP A 222 -18.30 -3.32 11.74
C ASP A 222 -16.94 -3.70 12.34
N ARG A 223 -16.11 -4.45 11.61
CA ARG A 223 -14.76 -4.82 12.06
C ARG A 223 -13.78 -3.65 12.02
N TRP A 224 -13.81 -2.87 10.94
CA TRP A 224 -12.78 -1.87 10.67
C TRP A 224 -13.22 -0.42 10.95
N PHE A 225 -14.51 -0.18 11.21
CA PHE A 225 -15.07 1.15 11.47
C PHE A 225 -16.17 1.03 12.54
N SER A 226 -15.88 1.48 13.77
CA SER A 226 -16.72 1.25 14.95
C SER A 226 -18.20 1.65 14.79
N ASP A 227 -19.12 0.68 14.96
CA ASP A 227 -20.58 0.86 14.97
C ASP A 227 -21.18 1.51 13.71
N THR A 228 -20.59 1.21 12.55
CA THR A 228 -20.92 1.91 11.31
C THR A 228 -21.74 1.11 10.30
N SER A 229 -21.92 -0.21 10.37
CA SER A 229 -22.68 -0.90 9.30
C SER A 229 -24.12 -0.40 9.19
N ALA A 230 -24.80 -0.16 10.32
CA ALA A 230 -26.14 0.42 10.34
C ALA A 230 -26.18 1.83 9.75
N GLN A 231 -25.09 2.59 9.88
CA GLN A 231 -24.97 3.96 9.39
C GLN A 231 -24.51 4.03 7.92
N PHE A 232 -23.66 3.10 7.49
CA PHE A 232 -23.18 2.97 6.11
C PHE A 232 -24.16 2.25 5.22
N ALA A 233 -24.96 1.30 5.72
CA ALA A 233 -25.94 0.57 4.91
C ALA A 233 -26.84 1.49 4.04
N PRO A 234 -27.47 2.55 4.59
CA PRO A 234 -28.25 3.47 3.75
C PRO A 234 -27.36 4.26 2.76
N VAL A 235 -26.15 4.65 3.15
CA VAL A 235 -25.21 5.38 2.29
C VAL A 235 -24.75 4.51 1.12
N LEU A 236 -24.36 3.27 1.38
CA LEU A 236 -23.90 2.30 0.37
C LEU A 236 -25.00 1.91 -0.61
N LYS A 237 -26.27 2.00 -0.20
CA LYS A 237 -27.41 1.78 -1.09
C LYS A 237 -27.58 2.89 -2.12
N GLU A 238 -27.19 4.12 -1.77
CA GLU A 238 -27.31 5.30 -2.65
C GLU A 238 -26.00 5.63 -3.39
N ALA A 239 -24.86 5.25 -2.82
CA ALA A 239 -23.55 5.44 -3.41
C ALA A 239 -23.34 4.54 -4.64
N ASN A 240 -22.61 5.06 -5.63
CA ASN A 240 -22.13 4.26 -6.77
C ASN A 240 -20.59 4.16 -6.78
N TYR A 241 -19.93 4.71 -5.76
CA TYR A 241 -18.48 4.78 -5.64
C TYR A 241 -18.06 4.79 -4.17
N VAL A 242 -17.07 3.98 -3.84
CA VAL A 242 -16.47 3.88 -2.50
C VAL A 242 -14.96 3.75 -2.64
N GLU A 243 -14.22 4.51 -1.86
CA GLU A 243 -12.75 4.45 -1.77
C GLU A 243 -12.31 4.07 -0.36
N LEU A 244 -11.23 3.30 -0.29
CA LEU A 244 -10.58 2.90 0.94
C LEU A 244 -9.09 3.25 0.86
N PHE A 245 -8.61 4.06 1.80
CA PHE A 245 -7.25 4.56 1.85
C PHE A 245 -6.57 4.11 3.15
N PRO A 246 -5.76 3.05 3.10
CA PRO A 246 -4.95 2.60 4.23
C PRO A 246 -3.59 3.29 4.24
N ASP A 247 -3.47 4.43 4.93
CA ASP A 247 -2.20 5.13 5.10
C ASP A 247 -1.30 4.36 6.06
N ARG A 248 -0.04 4.13 5.67
CA ARG A 248 0.89 3.27 6.41
C ARG A 248 1.98 4.10 7.06
N ILE A 249 1.98 4.10 8.39
CA ILE A 249 2.93 4.83 9.23
C ILE A 249 3.77 3.81 10.00
N PHE A 250 4.98 3.56 9.54
CA PHE A 250 5.92 2.67 10.20
C PHE A 250 6.54 3.36 11.41
N ILE A 251 6.53 2.68 12.55
CA ILE A 251 7.12 3.18 13.79
C ILE A 251 8.54 2.65 13.89
N MET A 252 9.52 3.54 14.04
CA MET A 252 10.94 3.18 14.09
C MET A 252 11.43 3.02 15.54
N ASN A 253 12.63 2.45 15.72
CA ASN A 253 13.18 2.17 17.06
C ASN A 253 13.55 3.42 17.87
N GLN A 254 13.86 4.54 17.21
CA GLN A 254 14.19 5.79 17.91
C GLN A 254 12.89 6.50 18.30
N GLY A 255 12.74 6.85 19.57
CA GLY A 255 11.50 7.43 20.08
C GLY A 255 11.04 8.65 19.27
N GLY A 256 9.84 8.57 18.69
CA GLY A 256 9.23 9.63 17.88
C GLY A 256 9.60 9.61 16.38
N ASP A 257 10.46 8.69 15.95
CA ASP A 257 10.82 8.53 14.54
C ASP A 257 9.80 7.63 13.81
N ILE A 258 9.31 8.13 12.68
CA ILE A 258 8.32 7.46 11.84
C ILE A 258 8.81 7.43 10.40
N PHE A 259 8.36 6.43 9.66
CA PHE A 259 8.54 6.34 8.22
C PHE A 259 7.20 6.21 7.53
N VAL A 260 6.91 7.13 6.61
CA VAL A 260 5.78 7.05 5.68
C VAL A 260 6.39 6.99 4.30
N SER A 261 6.07 5.93 3.56
CA SER A 261 6.61 5.75 2.21
C SER A 261 6.14 6.88 1.29
N ASN A 262 7.01 7.31 0.38
CA ASN A 262 6.69 8.27 -0.68
C ASN A 262 5.81 7.66 -1.80
N LEU A 263 5.17 6.51 -1.57
CA LEU A 263 4.41 5.69 -2.54
C LEU A 263 2.99 5.47 -2.07
#